data_AF-A0A968P0U9-F1
#
_entry.id   AF-A0A968P0U9-F1
#
_cell.length_a   1.000
_cell.length_b   1.000
_cell.length_c   1.000
_cell.angle_alpha   90.00
_cell.angle_beta   90.00
_cell.angle_gamma   90.00
#
_symmetry.space_group_name_H-M   'P 1'
#
loop_
_entity.id
_entity.type
_entity.pdbx_description
1 polymer ?
#
loop_
_entity_poly.entity_id
_entity_poly.type
_entity_poly.pdbx_seq_one_letter_code
_entity_poly.pdbx_strand_id
1 'polypeptide(L)' 'MRTTLEIDRDLLDEAVRVTGAASKTAAVELGLKTLVDEAARRRLAALRGKIPEAALASRRRLPALDGAQ' A
#
# COMPACT_ATOMS: atom_id res chain seq x y z
N MET A 1 -18.97 4.64 -6.24
CA MET A 1 -20.05 5.64 -6.15
C MET A 1 -19.77 6.73 -7.19
N ARG A 2 -20.78 7.26 -7.88
CA ARG A 2 -20.58 8.46 -8.72
C ARG A 2 -20.85 9.68 -7.87
N THR A 3 -19.84 10.56 -7.78
CA THR A 3 -19.87 11.77 -6.97
C THR A 3 -19.36 12.93 -7.82
N THR A 4 -19.90 14.12 -7.60
CA THR A 4 -19.39 15.35 -8.19
C THR A 4 -18.51 16.04 -7.15
N LEU A 5 -17.26 16.32 -7.51
CA LEU A 5 -16.28 16.99 -6.66
C LEU A 5 -15.63 18.12 -7.45
N GLU A 6 -15.36 19.23 -6.79
CA GLU A 6 -14.56 20.33 -7.33
C GLU A 6 -13.09 20.04 -6.99
N ILE A 7 -12.26 19.91 -8.02
CA ILE A 7 -10.85 19.53 -7.90
C ILE A 7 -10.06 20.42 -8.85
N ASP A 8 -8.93 20.94 -8.36
CA ASP A 8 -7.99 21.68 -9.18
C ASP A 8 -7.62 20.88 -10.45
N ARG A 9 -7.82 21.52 -11.60
CA ARG A 9 -7.64 20.86 -12.89
C ARG A 9 -6.16 20.56 -13.16
N ASP A 10 -5.28 21.49 -12.84
CA ASP A 10 -3.86 21.37 -13.13
C ASP A 10 -3.25 20.25 -12.28
N LEU A 11 -3.68 20.15 -11.01
CA LEU A 11 -3.33 19.03 -10.13
C LEU A 11 -3.78 17.68 -10.71
N LEU A 12 -5.01 17.60 -11.20
CA LEU A 12 -5.56 16.35 -11.72
C LEU A 12 -4.89 15.93 -13.03
N ASP A 13 -4.63 16.88 -13.92
CA ASP A 13 -3.95 16.65 -15.18
C ASP A 13 -2.46 16.27 -14.94
N GLU A 14 -1.79 16.88 -13.96
CA GLU A 14 -0.46 16.47 -13.49
C GLU A 14 -0.46 15.07 -12.87
N ALA A 15 -1.43 14.77 -12.00
CA ALA A 15 -1.55 13.45 -11.39
C ALA A 15 -1.68 12.36 -12.46
N VAL A 16 -2.52 12.57 -13.48
CA VAL A 16 -2.64 11.63 -14.61
C VAL A 16 -1.31 11.49 -15.37
N ARG A 17 -0.65 12.61 -15.67
CA ARG A 17 0.64 12.63 -16.39
C ARG A 17 1.73 11.85 -15.65
N VAL A 18 1.87 12.06 -14.34
CA VAL A 18 2.94 11.47 -13.52
C VAL A 18 2.64 10.01 -13.16
N THR A 19 1.38 9.68 -12.89
CA THR A 19 0.98 8.31 -12.49
C THR A 19 0.70 7.37 -13.67
N GLY A 20 0.48 7.92 -14.87
CA GLY A 20 0.06 7.13 -16.04
C GLY A 20 -1.36 6.56 -15.93
N ALA A 21 -2.18 7.10 -15.04
CA ALA A 21 -3.54 6.61 -14.81
C ALA A 21 -4.40 6.72 -16.08
N ALA A 22 -5.18 5.67 -16.38
CA ALA A 22 -6.01 5.60 -17.58
C ALA A 22 -7.15 6.64 -17.63
N SER A 23 -7.48 7.26 -16.49
CA SER A 23 -8.51 8.30 -16.40
C SER A 23 -8.32 9.17 -15.16
N LYS A 24 -9.01 10.31 -15.13
CA LYS A 24 -9.12 11.21 -13.96
C LYS A 24 -9.61 10.48 -12.72
N THR A 25 -10.65 9.66 -12.85
CA THR A 25 -11.18 8.86 -11.75
C THR A 25 -10.15 7.85 -11.24
N ALA A 26 -9.42 7.20 -12.14
CA ALA A 26 -8.38 6.24 -11.76
C ALA A 26 -7.24 6.94 -11.00
N ALA A 27 -6.85 8.15 -11.39
CA ALA A 27 -5.85 8.94 -10.66
C ALA A 27 -6.33 9.28 -9.23
N VAL A 28 -7.58 9.69 -9.07
CA VAL A 28 -8.17 10.00 -7.76
C VAL A 28 -8.25 8.75 -6.88
N GLU A 29 -8.73 7.62 -7.42
CA GLU A 29 -8.78 6.36 -6.67
C GLU A 29 -7.39 5.88 -6.25
N LEU A 30 -6.39 6.02 -7.14
CA LEU A 30 -5.00 5.68 -6.84
C LEU A 30 -4.45 6.57 -5.72
N GLY A 31 -4.70 7.87 -5.76
CA GLY A 31 -4.31 8.81 -4.71
C GLY A 31 -4.92 8.45 -3.36
N LEU A 32 -6.21 8.15 -3.32
CA LEU A 32 -6.89 7.75 -2.08
C LEU A 32 -6.34 6.46 -1.50
N LYS A 33 -6.08 5.43 -2.34
CA LYS A 33 -5.44 4.18 -1.90
C LYS A 33 -4.05 4.45 -1.33
N THR A 34 -3.28 5.31 -2.00
CA THR A 34 -1.92 5.67 -1.57
C THR A 34 -1.91 6.33 -0.20
N LEU A 35 -2.86 7.22 0.09
CA LEU A 35 -3.01 7.87 1.40
C LEU A 35 -3.37 6.86 2.51
N VAL A 36 -4.23 5.89 2.22
CA VAL A 36 -4.57 4.81 3.16
C VAL A 36 -3.35 3.95 3.46
N ASP A 37 -2.62 3.53 2.43
CA ASP A 37 -1.41 2.72 2.58
C ASP A 37 -0.32 3.47 3.36
N GLU A 38 -0.15 4.76 3.10
CA GLU A 38 0.79 5.59 3.83
C GLU A 38 0.42 5.70 5.32
N ALA A 39 -0.86 5.93 5.63
CA ALA A 39 -1.32 5.94 7.02
C ALA A 39 -1.09 4.59 7.71
N ALA A 40 -1.33 3.47 7.01
CA ALA A 40 -1.06 2.14 7.53
C ALA A 40 0.44 1.93 7.80
N ARG A 41 1.32 2.30 6.86
CA ARG A 41 2.79 2.26 7.04
C ARG A 41 3.23 3.07 8.25
N ARG A 42 2.70 4.29 8.42
CA ARG A 42 3.00 5.16 9.56
C ARG A 42 2.58 4.50 10.89
N ARG A 43 1.39 3.90 10.96
CA ARG A 43 0.92 3.17 12.14
C ARG A 43 1.83 1.99 12.48
N LEU A 44 2.21 1.19 11.48
CA LEU A 44 3.11 0.05 11.68
C LEU A 44 4.50 0.48 12.16
N ALA A 45 5.07 1.53 11.56
CA ALA A 45 6.36 2.08 11.97
C ALA A 45 6.33 2.57 13.44
N ALA A 46 5.22 3.16 13.87
CA ALA A 46 5.04 3.63 15.25
C ALA A 46 5.07 2.47 16.29
N LEU A 47 4.71 1.25 15.89
CA LEU A 47 4.77 0.08 16.77
C LEU A 47 6.21 -0.33 17.11
N ARG A 48 7.22 0.08 16.32
CA ARG A 48 8.63 -0.29 16.53
C ARG A 48 8.85 -1.80 16.74
N GLY A 49 8.07 -2.63 16.05
CA GLY A 49 8.11 -4.09 16.20
C GLY A 49 7.48 -4.64 17.50
N LYS A 50 6.86 -3.79 18.31
CA LYS A 50 6.13 -4.18 19.52
C LYS A 50 4.65 -4.38 19.16
N ILE A 51 4.27 -5.63 18.95
CA ILE A 51 2.86 -6.04 18.79
C ILE A 51 2.53 -6.98 19.95
N PRO A 52 1.89 -6.50 21.03
CA PRO A 52 1.71 -7.26 22.27
C PRO A 52 0.95 -8.58 22.11
N GLU A 53 0.01 -8.63 21.16
CA GLU A 53 -0.87 -9.77 20.91
C GLU A 53 -0.50 -10.54 19.63
N ALA A 54 0.67 -10.26 19.03
CA ALA A 54 1.08 -10.97 17.82
C ALA A 54 1.44 -12.43 18.12
N ALA A 55 0.66 -13.36 17.59
CA ALA A 55 1.05 -14.75 17.50
C ALA A 55 2.19 -14.89 16.47
N LEU A 56 3.33 -15.44 16.90
CA LEU A 56 4.42 -15.77 15.99
C LEU A 56 3.95 -16.85 15.01
N ALA A 57 4.09 -16.58 13.71
CA ALA A 57 3.91 -17.62 12.70
C ALA A 57 4.93 -18.75 12.93
N SER A 58 4.53 -20.00 12.70
CA SER A 58 5.44 -21.15 12.82
C SER A 58 6.65 -20.96 11.92
N ARG A 59 7.86 -21.18 12.47
CA ARG A 59 9.11 -21.07 11.71
C ARG A 59 9.09 -22.11 10.59
N ARG A 60 9.19 -21.67 9.33
CA ARG A 60 9.39 -22.58 8.20
C ARG A 60 10.73 -23.28 8.37
N ARG A 61 10.71 -24.58 8.65
CA ARG A 61 11.91 -25.42 8.67
C ARG A 61 12.16 -25.86 7.24
N LEU A 62 13.31 -25.52 6.67
CA LEU A 62 13.77 -26.17 5.44
C LEU A 62 14.00 -27.65 5.79
N PRO A 63 13.59 -28.60 4.92
CA PRO A 63 13.98 -29.99 5.10
C PRO A 63 15.51 -30.05 5.18
N ALA A 64 16.03 -30.88 6.10
CA ALA A 64 17.45 -31.14 6.15
C ALA A 64 17.89 -31.59 4.74
N LEU A 65 18.91 -30.94 4.19
CA LEU A 65 19.55 -31.43 2.98
C LEU A 65 20.31 -32.70 3.39
N ASP A 66 19.58 -33.80 3.49
CA ASP A 66 20.15 -35.11 3.73
C ASP A 66 20.94 -35.50 2.47
N GLY A 67 22.26 -35.41 2.59
CA GLY A 67 23.24 -36.15 1.81
C GLY A 67 23.11 -36.09 0.29
N ALA A 68 23.79 -35.11 -0.32
CA ALA A 68 24.37 -35.34 -1.63
C ALA A 68 25.44 -36.44 -1.49
N GLN A 69 25.19 -37.60 -2.10
CA GLN A 69 26.23 -38.52 -2.57
C GLN A 69 26.19 -38.53 -4.09
#